data_AF-A0A5C5Y7Y7-F1
#
_entry.id   AF-A0A5C5Y7Y7-F1
#
_cell.length_a   1.000
_cell.length_b   1.000
_cell.length_c   1.000
_cell.angle_alpha   90.00
_cell.angle_beta   90.00
_cell.angle_gamma   90.00
#
_symmetry.space_group_name_H-M   'P 1'
#
loop_
_entity.id
_entity.type
_entity.pdbx_description
1 polymer ?
#
loop_
_entity_poly.entity_id
_entity_poly.type
_entity_poly.pdbx_seq_one_letter_code
_entity_poly.pdbx_strand_id
1 'polypeptide(L)'
;MSPIASDRNLPVVSPTDLPGDYDATVDPKVGLDGLPGALGADPPLAPTTDFLNELEKESRQLESATPTEILRWAVDRYAPKFTMATAFGPEGMTIIHMLAQIAPETPIFNLDTGYQFEETLQLRERVKERYGIEVEFKLPELSVEAFEKANGGPMYQTDPNRCCFERKLKVLHRAAQGWHAWASAIRRDQSPDRAKAPIVGWDKKFHLVKISPLANWTKKDVWSLITKEDIPYNPLHDRGYPSIGCQPCTRAVMAGEDERAGRWSGFQKTECGLHSS
;
A
#
# COMPACT_ATOMS: atom_id res chain seq x y z
N MET A 1 10.88 24.66 -15.58
CA MET A 1 9.77 23.68 -15.54
C MET A 1 9.63 23.11 -16.93
N SER A 2 10.32 22.00 -17.20
CA SER A 2 10.13 21.27 -18.46
C SER A 2 8.93 20.35 -18.29
N PRO A 3 7.97 20.31 -19.22
CA PRO A 3 6.92 19.32 -19.20
C PRO A 3 7.57 17.95 -19.43
N ILE A 4 7.47 17.03 -18.47
CA ILE A 4 7.85 15.65 -18.69
C ILE A 4 6.76 15.08 -19.61
N ALA A 5 7.08 15.00 -20.90
CA ALA A 5 6.16 14.58 -21.95
C ALA A 5 5.55 13.20 -21.68
N SER A 6 4.23 13.09 -21.88
CA SER A 6 3.38 11.94 -21.55
C SER A 6 3.22 10.92 -22.69
N ASP A 7 4.02 10.97 -23.75
CA ASP A 7 3.96 9.94 -24.81
C ASP A 7 5.02 8.87 -24.57
N ARG A 8 4.79 8.01 -23.58
CA ARG A 8 5.59 6.79 -23.38
C ARG A 8 4.70 5.56 -23.47
N ASN A 9 4.88 4.79 -24.54
CA ASN A 9 4.22 3.51 -24.71
C ASN A 9 4.63 2.56 -23.57
N LEU A 10 3.69 2.26 -22.68
CA LEU A 10 3.83 1.20 -21.69
C LEU A 10 4.04 -0.16 -22.41
N PRO A 11 4.85 -1.09 -21.86
CA PRO A 11 5.02 -2.43 -22.42
C PRO A 11 3.75 -3.27 -22.25
N VAL A 12 2.81 -3.03 -23.15
CA VAL A 12 1.60 -3.81 -23.29
C VAL A 12 1.94 -5.13 -23.98
N VAL A 13 1.51 -6.24 -23.38
CA VAL A 13 1.62 -7.57 -23.99
C VAL A 13 0.24 -8.12 -24.34
N SER A 14 0.17 -9.07 -25.26
CA SER A 14 -1.08 -9.81 -25.48
C SER A 14 -1.37 -10.68 -24.25
N PRO A 15 -2.64 -10.86 -23.86
CA PRO A 15 -3.02 -11.84 -22.84
C PRO A 15 -2.47 -13.26 -23.13
N THR A 16 -2.27 -13.61 -24.40
CA THR A 16 -1.71 -14.91 -24.82
C THR A 16 -0.21 -15.06 -24.59
N ASP A 17 0.51 -13.95 -24.37
CA ASP A 17 1.97 -13.92 -24.25
C ASP A 17 2.42 -13.81 -22.79
N LEU A 18 1.48 -13.86 -21.84
CA LEU A 18 1.76 -13.87 -20.42
C LEU A 18 2.40 -15.21 -20.03
N PRO A 19 3.51 -15.22 -19.25
CA PRO A 19 4.15 -16.45 -18.85
C PRO A 19 3.24 -17.26 -17.90
N GLY A 20 2.74 -18.39 -18.40
CA GLY A 20 1.87 -19.35 -17.69
C GLY A 20 0.37 -19.09 -17.93
N ASP A 21 -0.42 -20.16 -17.99
CA ASP A 21 -1.89 -20.09 -18.04
C ASP A 21 -2.40 -19.34 -16.80
N TYR A 22 -2.57 -18.03 -16.93
CA TYR A 22 -3.24 -17.19 -15.95
C TYR A 22 -4.74 -17.45 -16.04
N ASP A 23 -5.17 -18.58 -15.47
CA ASP A 23 -6.58 -18.85 -15.23
C ASP A 23 -7.08 -17.85 -14.16
N ALA A 24 -7.99 -16.97 -14.56
CA ALA A 24 -8.63 -15.99 -13.66
C ALA A 24 -9.47 -16.64 -12.55
N THR A 25 -9.64 -17.97 -12.58
CA THR A 25 -10.24 -18.75 -11.49
C THR A 25 -9.15 -19.20 -10.51
N VAL A 26 -8.93 -18.39 -9.48
CA VAL A 26 -7.95 -18.70 -8.42
C VAL A 26 -8.40 -19.95 -7.67
N ASP A 27 -7.77 -21.10 -7.93
CA ASP A 27 -7.94 -22.31 -7.12
C ASP A 27 -7.50 -22.00 -5.68
N PRO A 28 -8.39 -22.14 -4.68
CA PRO A 28 -8.07 -21.85 -3.28
C PRO A 28 -6.97 -22.73 -2.67
N LYS A 29 -6.45 -23.74 -3.39
CA LYS A 29 -5.33 -24.61 -2.99
C LYS A 29 -3.97 -24.21 -3.56
N VAL A 30 -3.91 -23.29 -4.51
CA VAL A 30 -2.64 -22.76 -5.06
C VAL A 30 -2.17 -21.62 -4.15
N GLY A 31 -0.87 -21.58 -3.84
CA GLY A 31 -0.27 -20.53 -3.02
C GLY A 31 -0.59 -19.12 -3.55
N LEU A 32 -0.44 -18.10 -2.71
CA LEU A 32 -0.65 -16.69 -3.11
C LEU A 32 0.36 -16.16 -4.14
N ASP A 33 1.35 -16.96 -4.49
CA ASP A 33 2.33 -16.64 -5.51
C ASP A 33 1.67 -16.73 -6.89
N GLY A 34 1.52 -15.59 -7.58
CA GLY A 34 1.05 -15.56 -8.97
C GLY A 34 -0.39 -15.08 -9.18
N LEU A 35 -0.85 -14.05 -8.45
CA LEU A 35 -2.00 -13.25 -8.93
C LEU A 35 -1.52 -12.09 -9.80
N PRO A 36 -2.22 -11.77 -10.90
CA PRO A 36 -1.56 -11.17 -12.05
C PRO A 36 -1.22 -9.69 -11.87
N GLY A 37 -1.85 -8.97 -10.95
CA GLY A 37 -1.61 -7.53 -10.80
C GLY A 37 -1.81 -6.77 -12.11
N ALA A 38 -0.75 -6.09 -12.58
CA ALA A 38 -0.71 -5.43 -13.88
C ALA A 38 -0.68 -6.38 -15.08
N LEU A 39 -0.28 -7.64 -14.91
CA LEU A 39 -0.49 -8.68 -15.91
C LEU A 39 -1.98 -9.00 -16.08
N GLY A 40 -2.82 -8.60 -15.13
CA GLY A 40 -4.27 -8.80 -15.14
C GLY A 40 -5.03 -7.52 -15.41
N ALA A 41 -4.30 -6.44 -15.71
CA ALA A 41 -4.90 -5.22 -16.25
C ALA A 41 -5.21 -5.40 -17.73
N ASP A 42 -6.14 -4.58 -18.22
CA ASP A 42 -6.45 -4.49 -19.64
C ASP A 42 -6.12 -3.07 -20.14
N PRO A 43 -5.13 -2.91 -21.04
CA PRO A 43 -4.21 -3.96 -21.49
C PRO A 43 -3.17 -4.34 -20.40
N PRO A 44 -2.58 -5.55 -20.44
CA PRO A 44 -1.68 -6.00 -19.38
C PRO A 44 -0.27 -5.42 -19.55
N LEU A 45 0.35 -5.06 -18.42
CA LEU A 45 1.70 -4.49 -18.36
C LEU A 45 2.73 -5.55 -17.97
N ALA A 46 3.67 -5.85 -18.85
CA ALA A 46 4.70 -6.87 -18.59
C ALA A 46 6.04 -6.25 -18.14
N PRO A 47 6.78 -6.93 -17.23
CA PRO A 47 8.11 -6.52 -16.81
C PRO A 47 9.18 -6.93 -17.82
N THR A 48 9.14 -6.39 -19.04
CA THR A 48 10.19 -6.60 -20.04
C THR A 48 11.51 -6.00 -19.55
N THR A 49 12.65 -6.53 -20.02
CA THR A 49 13.98 -6.01 -19.65
C THR A 49 14.09 -4.50 -19.91
N ASP A 50 13.62 -4.03 -21.06
CA ASP A 50 13.65 -2.61 -21.42
C ASP A 50 12.80 -1.76 -20.48
N PHE A 51 11.62 -2.26 -20.10
CA PHE A 51 10.77 -1.55 -19.15
C PHE A 51 11.37 -1.50 -17.74
N LEU A 52 11.97 -2.60 -17.27
CA LEU A 52 12.64 -2.61 -15.96
C LEU A 52 13.82 -1.64 -15.93
N ASN A 53 14.61 -1.57 -17.01
CA ASN A 53 15.68 -0.58 -17.17
C ASN A 53 15.13 0.84 -17.23
N GLU A 54 13.98 1.05 -17.88
CA GLU A 54 13.29 2.35 -17.88
C GLU A 54 12.88 2.75 -16.46
N LEU A 55 12.23 1.87 -15.70
CA LEU A 55 11.81 2.15 -14.32
C LEU A 55 13.01 2.51 -13.43
N GLU A 56 14.14 1.82 -13.60
CA GLU A 56 15.36 2.15 -12.87
C GLU A 56 15.89 3.54 -13.23
N LYS A 57 15.88 3.89 -14.53
CA LYS A 57 16.28 5.23 -15.00
C LYS A 57 15.35 6.31 -14.44
N GLU A 58 14.03 6.11 -14.48
CA GLU A 58 13.04 7.04 -13.94
C GLU A 58 13.22 7.20 -12.42
N SER A 59 13.44 6.10 -11.69
CA SER A 59 13.71 6.17 -10.25
C SER A 59 14.93 7.03 -9.93
N ARG A 60 16.02 6.93 -10.73
CA ARG A 60 17.21 7.77 -10.54
C ARG A 60 16.94 9.25 -10.82
N GLN A 61 16.11 9.56 -11.82
CA GLN A 61 15.75 10.95 -12.15
C GLN A 61 14.86 11.57 -11.06
N LEU A 62 13.90 10.80 -10.55
CA LEU A 62 12.96 11.22 -9.52
C LEU A 62 13.56 11.27 -8.10
N GLU A 63 14.80 10.81 -7.93
CA GLU A 63 15.49 10.77 -6.63
C GLU A 63 15.61 12.17 -5.97
N SER A 64 15.68 13.22 -6.78
CA SER A 64 15.73 14.62 -6.32
C SER A 64 14.38 15.35 -6.34
N ALA A 65 13.33 14.68 -6.82
CA ALA A 65 12.00 15.27 -6.95
C ALA A 65 11.27 15.30 -5.60
N THR A 66 10.36 16.27 -5.46
CA THR A 66 9.43 16.33 -4.33
C THR A 66 8.38 15.21 -4.41
N PRO A 67 7.76 14.79 -3.29
CA PRO A 67 6.71 13.78 -3.33
C PRO A 67 5.55 14.12 -4.26
N THR A 68 5.16 15.40 -4.33
CA THR A 68 4.10 15.86 -5.24
C THR A 68 4.52 15.72 -6.71
N GLU A 69 5.78 16.01 -7.06
CA GLU A 69 6.28 15.79 -8.42
C GLU A 69 6.32 14.29 -8.78
N ILE A 70 6.72 13.43 -7.84
CA ILE A 70 6.71 11.97 -8.02
C ILE A 70 5.27 11.46 -8.23
N LEU A 71 4.31 11.96 -7.44
CA LEU A 71 2.90 11.60 -7.60
C LEU A 71 2.31 12.11 -8.92
N ARG A 72 2.65 13.33 -9.35
CA ARG A 72 2.23 13.85 -10.67
C ARG A 72 2.76 12.96 -11.80
N TRP A 73 4.05 12.62 -11.77
CA TRP A 73 4.64 11.68 -12.74
C TRP A 73 3.88 10.34 -12.78
N ALA A 74 3.50 9.80 -11.62
CA ALA A 74 2.77 8.54 -11.53
C ALA A 74 1.35 8.65 -12.10
N VAL A 75 0.63 9.73 -11.76
CA VAL A 75 -0.72 10.00 -12.27
C VAL A 75 -0.69 10.20 -13.79
N ASP A 76 0.17 11.07 -14.29
CA ASP A 76 0.29 11.39 -15.72
C ASP A 76 0.58 10.15 -16.56
N ARG A 77 1.33 9.20 -15.99
CA ARG A 77 1.76 7.99 -16.70
C ARG A 77 0.77 6.82 -16.59
N TYR A 78 0.16 6.62 -15.43
CA TYR A 78 -0.56 5.39 -15.13
C TYR A 78 -2.05 5.60 -14.88
N ALA A 79 -2.57 6.82 -14.77
CA ALA A 79 -4.00 7.04 -14.66
C ALA A 79 -4.73 6.54 -15.94
N PRO A 80 -5.93 5.93 -15.81
CA PRO A 80 -6.70 5.70 -14.58
C PRO A 80 -6.33 4.39 -13.86
N LYS A 81 -5.27 3.70 -14.25
CA LYS A 81 -4.78 2.43 -13.69
C LYS A 81 -3.70 2.62 -12.60
N PHE A 82 -3.66 3.80 -11.99
CA PHE A 82 -2.87 4.13 -10.81
C PHE A 82 -3.75 4.11 -9.56
N THR A 83 -3.31 3.45 -8.49
CA THR A 83 -4.05 3.39 -7.23
C THR A 83 -3.15 3.68 -6.02
N MET A 84 -3.75 3.76 -4.84
CA MET A 84 -3.03 3.80 -3.57
C MET A 84 -3.67 2.82 -2.57
N ALA A 85 -2.85 1.94 -2.01
CA ALA A 85 -3.23 1.17 -0.83
C ALA A 85 -2.88 1.96 0.43
N THR A 86 -3.82 2.14 1.35
CA THR A 86 -3.58 2.88 2.60
C THR A 86 -3.99 2.08 3.83
N ALA A 87 -3.20 2.19 4.90
CA ALA A 87 -3.58 1.79 6.26
C ALA A 87 -3.91 3.02 7.15
N PHE A 88 -4.03 4.19 6.53
CA PHE A 88 -4.24 5.50 7.19
C PHE A 88 -3.16 5.89 8.22
N GLY A 89 -1.93 5.39 8.05
CA GLY A 89 -0.78 5.91 8.78
C GLY A 89 -0.42 7.35 8.35
N PRO A 90 0.47 8.03 9.09
CA PRO A 90 0.85 9.43 8.82
C PRO A 90 1.32 9.67 7.37
N GLU A 91 2.11 8.73 6.84
CA GLU A 91 2.62 8.74 5.47
C GLU A 91 1.49 8.57 4.45
N GLY A 92 0.55 7.67 4.75
CA GLY A 92 -0.62 7.47 3.89
C GLY A 92 -1.51 8.71 3.85
N MET A 93 -1.76 9.33 5.00
CA MET A 93 -2.52 10.57 5.09
C MET A 93 -1.86 11.73 4.35
N THR A 94 -0.53 11.79 4.38
CA THR A 94 0.26 12.76 3.60
C THR A 94 0.09 12.57 2.09
N ILE A 95 0.16 11.32 1.60
CA ILE A 95 -0.05 11.03 0.18
C ILE A 95 -1.50 11.33 -0.25
N ILE A 96 -2.49 10.97 0.57
CA ILE A 96 -3.91 11.28 0.30
C ILE A 96 -4.11 12.79 0.18
N HIS A 97 -3.53 13.58 1.10
CA HIS A 97 -3.59 15.04 1.04
C HIS A 97 -2.99 15.59 -0.26
N MET A 98 -1.84 15.07 -0.69
CA MET A 98 -1.21 15.49 -1.95
C MET A 98 -2.06 15.09 -3.16
N LEU A 99 -2.59 13.86 -3.19
CA LEU A 99 -3.48 13.39 -4.26
C LEU A 99 -4.77 14.21 -4.35
N ALA A 100 -5.36 14.59 -3.21
CA ALA A 100 -6.56 15.45 -3.20
C ALA A 100 -6.35 16.80 -3.91
N GLN A 101 -5.12 17.30 -3.95
CA GLN A 101 -4.79 18.56 -4.63
C GLN A 101 -4.49 18.40 -6.12
N ILE A 102 -4.01 17.22 -6.54
CA ILE A 102 -3.44 17.06 -7.89
C ILE A 102 -4.22 16.08 -8.77
N ALA A 103 -4.90 15.10 -8.18
CA ALA A 103 -5.60 14.01 -8.84
C ALA A 103 -6.64 13.38 -7.87
N PRO A 104 -7.66 14.15 -7.42
CA PRO A 104 -8.63 13.72 -6.42
C PRO A 104 -9.45 12.48 -6.85
N GLU A 105 -9.50 12.19 -8.14
CA GLU A 105 -10.13 11.00 -8.72
C GLU A 105 -9.29 9.71 -8.58
N THR A 106 -8.06 9.79 -8.06
CA THR A 106 -7.18 8.62 -7.88
C THR A 106 -7.86 7.58 -7.00
N PRO A 107 -8.06 6.34 -7.48
CA PRO A 107 -8.66 5.28 -6.67
C PRO A 107 -7.79 4.93 -5.46
N ILE A 108 -8.35 5.01 -4.26
CA ILE A 108 -7.67 4.67 -3.00
C ILE A 108 -8.45 3.57 -2.30
N PHE A 109 -7.75 2.56 -1.80
CA PHE A 109 -8.36 1.48 -1.03
C PHE A 109 -7.63 1.18 0.27
N ASN A 110 -8.38 0.67 1.23
CA ASN A 110 -7.88 0.15 2.50
C ASN A 110 -8.29 -1.31 2.66
N LEU A 111 -7.42 -2.11 3.28
CA LEU A 111 -7.73 -3.49 3.63
C LEU A 111 -8.43 -3.53 4.98
N ASP A 112 -9.76 -3.48 4.97
CA ASP A 112 -10.52 -3.62 6.19
C ASP A 112 -10.56 -5.10 6.60
N THR A 113 -9.63 -5.43 7.51
CA THR A 113 -9.50 -6.77 8.08
C THR A 113 -10.67 -7.15 9.00
N GLY A 114 -11.63 -6.27 9.28
CA GLY A 114 -12.65 -6.44 10.33
C GLY A 114 -12.10 -6.34 11.76
N TYR A 115 -10.79 -6.12 11.90
CA TYR A 115 -10.08 -5.99 13.17
C TYR A 115 -9.44 -4.60 13.33
N GLN A 116 -9.85 -3.60 12.55
CA GLN A 116 -9.28 -2.26 12.68
C GLN A 116 -9.77 -1.56 13.95
N PHE A 117 -9.01 -0.58 14.42
CA PHE A 117 -9.49 0.33 15.46
C PHE A 117 -10.66 1.16 14.93
N GLU A 118 -11.60 1.47 15.80
CA GLU A 118 -12.69 2.40 15.51
C GLU A 118 -12.14 3.76 15.05
N GLU A 119 -11.06 4.25 15.68
CA GLU A 119 -10.40 5.50 15.27
C GLU A 119 -9.83 5.46 13.83
N THR A 120 -9.47 4.27 13.33
CA THR A 120 -9.04 4.08 11.94
C THR A 120 -10.23 4.15 10.99
N LEU A 121 -11.36 3.55 11.36
CA LEU A 121 -12.60 3.61 10.56
C LEU A 121 -13.14 5.05 10.51
N GLN A 122 -13.13 5.77 11.63
CA GLN A 122 -13.53 7.19 11.69
C GLN A 122 -12.59 8.10 10.90
N LEU A 123 -11.30 7.76 10.80
CA LEU A 123 -10.37 8.52 9.98
C LEU A 123 -10.72 8.46 8.48
N ARG A 124 -11.27 7.35 7.99
CA ARG A 124 -11.81 7.29 6.62
C ARG A 124 -12.93 8.30 6.40
N GLU A 125 -13.88 8.40 7.33
CA GLU A 125 -14.98 9.35 7.20
C GLU A 125 -14.45 10.79 7.19
N ARG A 126 -13.46 11.10 8.04
CA ARG A 126 -12.78 12.41 8.01
C ARG A 126 -12.03 12.68 6.70
N VAL A 127 -11.48 11.65 6.05
CA VAL A 127 -10.87 11.79 4.70
C VAL A 127 -11.94 12.17 3.68
N LYS A 128 -13.09 11.50 3.69
CA LYS A 128 -14.21 11.79 2.80
C LYS A 128 -14.75 13.20 3.03
N GLU A 129 -14.99 13.58 4.28
CA GLU A 129 -15.48 14.92 4.63
C GLU A 129 -14.52 16.02 4.21
N ARG A 130 -13.20 15.83 4.43
CA ARG A 130 -12.19 16.85 4.13
C ARG A 130 -11.88 16.97 2.65
N TYR A 131 -11.75 15.85 1.94
CA TYR A 131 -11.18 15.82 0.59
C TYR A 131 -12.19 15.42 -0.50
N GLY A 132 -13.40 14.97 -0.13
CA GLY A 132 -14.33 14.36 -1.09
C GLY A 132 -13.86 13.01 -1.63
N ILE A 133 -12.78 12.44 -1.07
CA ILE A 133 -12.21 11.17 -1.51
C ILE A 133 -12.86 10.05 -0.71
N GLU A 134 -13.58 9.17 -1.41
CA GLU A 134 -14.08 7.93 -0.84
C GLU A 134 -12.99 6.86 -0.90
N VAL A 135 -12.45 6.45 0.25
CA VAL A 135 -11.53 5.32 0.31
C VAL A 135 -12.34 4.02 0.32
N GLU A 136 -12.13 3.15 -0.67
CA GLU A 136 -12.83 1.88 -0.75
C GLU A 136 -12.30 0.88 0.28
N PHE A 137 -13.20 0.21 1.01
CA PHE A 137 -12.81 -0.92 1.86
C PHE A 137 -12.84 -2.22 1.07
N LYS A 138 -11.68 -2.88 1.01
CA LYS A 138 -11.56 -4.24 0.49
C LYS A 138 -11.66 -5.21 1.66
N LEU A 139 -12.65 -6.09 1.61
CA LEU A 139 -13.03 -6.98 2.70
C LEU A 139 -12.58 -8.43 2.46
N PRO A 140 -12.28 -9.20 3.54
CA PRO A 140 -12.23 -10.65 3.50
C PRO A 140 -13.57 -11.27 3.10
N GLU A 141 -13.53 -12.50 2.58
CA GLU A 141 -14.75 -13.24 2.17
C GLU A 141 -15.69 -13.54 3.36
N LEU A 142 -15.10 -13.79 4.54
CA LEU A 142 -15.83 -14.10 5.75
C LEU A 142 -15.80 -12.93 6.73
N SER A 143 -16.94 -12.68 7.38
CA SER A 143 -17.01 -11.87 8.58
C SER A 143 -16.05 -12.40 9.64
N VAL A 144 -15.66 -11.56 10.60
CA VAL A 144 -14.82 -11.99 11.73
C VAL A 144 -15.46 -13.19 12.44
N GLU A 145 -16.74 -13.11 12.78
CA GLU A 145 -17.45 -14.20 13.45
C GLU A 145 -17.40 -15.53 12.67
N ALA A 146 -17.70 -15.50 11.37
CA ALA A 146 -17.69 -16.69 10.54
C ALA A 146 -16.27 -17.26 10.37
N PHE A 147 -15.28 -16.38 10.19
CA PHE A 147 -13.87 -16.77 10.08
C PHE A 147 -13.36 -17.43 11.36
N GLU A 148 -13.65 -16.85 12.52
CA GLU A 148 -13.20 -17.41 13.80
C GLU A 148 -13.91 -18.72 14.15
N LYS A 149 -15.21 -18.82 13.85
CA LYS A 149 -15.96 -20.07 14.00
C LYS A 149 -15.41 -21.19 13.11
N ALA A 150 -15.05 -20.88 11.87
CA ALA A 150 -14.49 -21.86 10.94
C ALA A 150 -13.10 -22.36 11.34
N ASN A 151 -12.36 -21.59 12.14
CA ASN A 151 -10.98 -21.89 12.50
C ASN A 151 -10.75 -22.23 13.99
N GLY A 152 -11.80 -22.21 14.82
CA GLY A 152 -11.72 -22.67 16.21
C GLY A 152 -11.27 -21.61 17.22
N GLY A 153 -11.53 -20.32 16.95
CA GLY A 153 -11.25 -19.22 17.89
C GLY A 153 -10.19 -18.26 17.38
N PRO A 154 -9.95 -17.15 18.11
CA PRO A 154 -9.32 -15.93 17.59
C PRO A 154 -7.98 -16.24 16.95
N MET A 155 -7.97 -16.33 15.62
CA MET A 155 -6.84 -16.74 14.80
C MET A 155 -5.67 -15.78 14.95
N TYR A 156 -5.93 -14.52 15.26
CA TYR A 156 -4.88 -13.56 15.58
C TYR A 156 -4.08 -13.91 16.85
N GLN A 157 -4.59 -14.78 17.72
CA GLN A 157 -3.88 -15.29 18.91
C GLN A 157 -3.23 -16.66 18.64
N THR A 158 -3.94 -17.57 17.95
CA THR A 158 -3.48 -18.95 17.76
C THR A 158 -2.52 -19.08 16.57
N ASP A 159 -2.79 -18.39 15.46
CA ASP A 159 -1.96 -18.36 14.26
C ASP A 159 -2.05 -16.98 13.57
N PRO A 160 -1.33 -15.97 14.08
CA PRO A 160 -1.35 -14.61 13.53
C PRO A 160 -0.82 -14.53 12.09
N ASN A 161 -0.07 -15.53 11.62
CA ASN A 161 0.39 -15.60 10.24
C ASN A 161 -0.75 -16.00 9.32
N ARG A 162 -1.50 -17.05 9.65
CA ARG A 162 -2.69 -17.44 8.89
C ARG A 162 -3.78 -16.39 8.95
N CYS A 163 -4.00 -15.74 10.10
CA CYS A 163 -4.91 -14.60 10.21
C CYS A 163 -4.53 -13.47 9.23
N CYS A 164 -3.25 -13.07 9.20
CA CYS A 164 -2.77 -12.05 8.25
C CYS A 164 -2.87 -12.54 6.80
N PHE A 165 -2.57 -13.80 6.54
CA PHE A 165 -2.64 -14.37 5.19
C PHE A 165 -4.06 -14.29 4.64
N GLU A 166 -5.05 -14.80 5.39
CA GLU A 166 -6.43 -14.88 4.90
C GLU A 166 -7.13 -13.53 4.89
N ARG A 167 -6.91 -12.69 5.91
CA ARG A 167 -7.65 -11.42 6.07
C ARG A 167 -6.95 -10.22 5.45
N LYS A 168 -5.68 -10.35 5.05
CA LYS A 168 -4.90 -9.23 4.51
C LYS A 168 -4.22 -9.57 3.19
N LEU A 169 -3.43 -10.64 3.12
CA LEU A 169 -2.70 -10.96 1.89
C LEU A 169 -3.63 -11.38 0.76
N LYS A 170 -4.54 -12.35 0.98
CA LYS A 170 -5.54 -12.75 -0.03
C LYS A 170 -6.35 -11.55 -0.54
N VAL A 171 -6.77 -10.69 0.37
CA VAL A 171 -7.56 -9.50 0.04
C VAL A 171 -6.76 -8.50 -0.79
N LEU A 172 -5.51 -8.25 -0.41
CA LEU A 172 -4.62 -7.35 -1.16
C LEU A 172 -4.35 -7.87 -2.57
N HIS A 173 -4.06 -9.16 -2.73
CA HIS A 173 -3.81 -9.71 -4.06
C HIS A 173 -5.02 -9.56 -4.98
N ARG A 174 -6.25 -9.77 -4.49
CA ARG A 174 -7.47 -9.49 -5.27
C ARG A 174 -7.61 -8.00 -5.58
N ALA A 175 -7.37 -7.13 -4.60
CA ALA A 175 -7.47 -5.68 -4.77
C ALA A 175 -6.43 -5.11 -5.74
N ALA A 176 -5.27 -5.77 -5.87
CA ALA A 176 -4.18 -5.40 -6.76
C ALA A 176 -4.45 -5.73 -8.24
N GLN A 177 -5.40 -6.63 -8.53
CA GLN A 177 -5.74 -7.01 -9.90
C GLN A 177 -6.30 -5.80 -10.66
N GLY A 178 -5.89 -5.66 -11.93
CA GLY A 178 -6.45 -4.67 -12.82
C GLY A 178 -5.78 -3.29 -12.78
N TRP A 179 -4.82 -3.09 -11.88
CA TRP A 179 -4.00 -1.86 -11.77
C TRP A 179 -2.66 -2.03 -12.48
N HIS A 180 -2.07 -0.94 -12.96
CA HIS A 180 -0.70 -0.93 -13.49
C HIS A 180 0.32 -0.53 -12.43
N ALA A 181 -0.08 0.40 -11.56
CA ALA A 181 0.82 1.04 -10.63
C ALA A 181 0.12 1.38 -9.32
N TRP A 182 0.89 1.42 -8.24
CA TRP A 182 0.40 1.86 -6.93
C TRP A 182 1.39 2.73 -6.17
N ALA A 183 0.86 3.66 -5.37
CA ALA A 183 1.64 4.38 -4.38
C ALA A 183 1.79 3.56 -3.09
N SER A 184 3.00 3.56 -2.54
CA SER A 184 3.34 2.98 -1.25
C SER A 184 3.79 4.07 -0.27
N ALA A 185 3.29 3.98 0.97
CA ALA A 185 3.57 4.95 2.03
C ALA A 185 4.85 4.63 2.81
N ILE A 186 5.91 4.23 2.11
CA ILE A 186 7.19 3.84 2.71
C ILE A 186 8.19 4.99 2.70
N ARG A 187 9.02 5.05 3.73
CA ARG A 187 10.19 5.92 3.86
C ARG A 187 11.42 5.07 4.14
N ARG A 188 12.59 5.51 3.67
CA ARG A 188 13.86 4.81 3.93
C ARG A 188 14.27 4.85 5.39
N ASP A 189 13.80 5.84 6.17
CA ASP A 189 14.11 6.01 7.59
C ASP A 189 13.26 5.14 8.54
N GLN A 190 12.28 4.39 8.03
CA GLN A 190 11.34 3.61 8.86
C GLN A 190 11.93 2.31 9.42
N SER A 191 12.78 1.61 8.65
CA SER A 191 13.42 0.36 9.07
C SER A 191 14.62 0.02 8.19
N PRO A 192 15.56 -0.84 8.66
CA PRO A 192 16.69 -1.30 7.84
C PRO A 192 16.28 -1.91 6.51
N ASP A 193 15.18 -2.69 6.48
CA ASP A 193 14.66 -3.33 5.27
C ASP A 193 14.18 -2.32 4.22
N ARG A 194 13.81 -1.10 4.64
CA ARG A 194 13.30 -0.05 3.75
C ARG A 194 14.38 0.92 3.30
N ALA A 195 15.59 0.86 3.87
CA ALA A 195 16.67 1.82 3.63
C ALA A 195 17.07 1.94 2.15
N LYS A 196 16.83 0.89 1.35
CA LYS A 196 17.16 0.82 -0.08
C LYS A 196 15.94 0.89 -1.00
N ALA A 197 14.77 1.28 -0.49
CA ALA A 197 13.57 1.37 -1.30
C ALA A 197 13.75 2.36 -2.47
N PRO A 198 13.55 1.94 -3.73
CA PRO A 198 13.60 2.85 -4.86
C PRO A 198 12.38 3.77 -4.86
N ILE A 199 12.50 4.93 -5.52
CA ILE A 199 11.36 5.83 -5.77
C ILE A 199 10.36 5.16 -6.70
N VAL A 200 10.85 4.48 -7.74
CA VAL A 200 10.03 3.70 -8.68
C VAL A 200 10.67 2.33 -8.85
N GLY A 201 9.89 1.26 -8.81
CA GLY A 201 10.39 -0.08 -9.08
C GLY A 201 9.28 -1.06 -9.42
N TRP A 202 9.65 -2.25 -9.87
CA TRP A 202 8.70 -3.34 -10.09
C TRP A 202 8.49 -4.13 -8.81
N ASP A 203 7.25 -4.25 -8.36
CA ASP A 203 6.85 -5.16 -7.30
C ASP A 203 6.61 -6.55 -7.90
N LYS A 204 7.58 -7.45 -7.73
CA LYS A 204 7.49 -8.81 -8.26
C LYS A 204 6.36 -9.63 -7.64
N LYS A 205 6.00 -9.34 -6.39
CA LYS A 205 5.00 -10.10 -5.64
C LYS A 205 3.59 -9.79 -6.11
N PHE A 206 3.35 -8.51 -6.44
CA PHE A 206 2.03 -8.05 -6.87
C PHE A 206 1.96 -7.71 -8.36
N HIS A 207 3.06 -7.86 -9.10
CA HIS A 207 3.19 -7.50 -10.51
C HIS A 207 2.68 -6.07 -10.80
N LEU A 208 3.13 -5.09 -10.02
CA LEU A 208 2.75 -3.69 -10.15
C LEU A 208 3.99 -2.80 -10.20
N VAL A 209 3.89 -1.65 -10.86
CA VAL A 209 4.86 -0.58 -10.64
C VAL A 209 4.61 0.00 -9.24
N LYS A 210 5.61 -0.07 -8.36
CA LYS A 210 5.60 0.51 -7.02
C LYS A 210 6.25 1.88 -7.02
N ILE A 211 5.49 2.89 -6.59
CA ILE A 211 5.94 4.26 -6.43
C ILE A 211 6.04 4.58 -4.94
N SER A 212 7.17 5.10 -4.50
CA SER A 212 7.48 5.43 -3.10
C SER A 212 7.72 6.93 -2.97
N PRO A 213 6.68 7.78 -3.05
CA PRO A 213 6.84 9.24 -3.14
C PRO A 213 7.49 9.85 -1.90
N LEU A 214 7.41 9.17 -0.76
CA LEU A 214 7.98 9.61 0.51
C LEU A 214 9.31 8.91 0.85
N ALA A 215 9.94 8.19 -0.09
CA ALA A 215 11.14 7.39 0.22
C ALA A 215 12.26 8.24 0.85
N ASN A 216 12.41 9.49 0.43
CA ASN A 216 13.42 10.44 0.90
C ASN A 216 12.96 11.36 2.02
N TRP A 217 11.70 11.26 2.46
CA TRP A 217 11.22 12.01 3.61
C TRP A 217 11.61 11.32 4.90
N THR A 218 11.84 12.12 5.92
CA THR A 218 11.95 11.64 7.30
C THR A 218 10.58 11.61 7.96
N LYS A 219 10.49 10.94 9.11
CA LYS A 219 9.33 11.05 10.00
C LYS A 219 9.00 12.50 10.34
N LYS A 220 10.03 13.31 10.59
CA LYS A 220 9.85 14.73 10.93
C LYS A 220 9.19 15.49 9.79
N ASP A 221 9.58 15.23 8.55
CA ASP A 221 8.99 15.91 7.37
C ASP A 221 7.50 15.59 7.24
N VAL A 222 7.13 14.31 7.42
CA VAL A 222 5.73 13.86 7.41
C VAL A 222 4.91 14.56 8.48
N TRP A 223 5.35 14.54 9.74
CA TRP A 223 4.60 15.17 10.83
C TRP A 223 4.58 16.70 10.73
N SER A 224 5.64 17.31 10.19
CA SER A 224 5.69 18.75 9.94
C SER A 224 4.62 19.15 8.93
N LEU A 225 4.45 18.39 7.84
CA LEU A 225 3.38 18.64 6.87
C LEU A 225 2.00 18.40 7.49
N ILE A 226 1.80 17.30 8.22
CA ILE A 226 0.54 17.00 8.88
C ILE A 226 0.10 18.15 9.78
N THR A 227 1.02 18.67 10.59
CA THR A 227 0.72 19.77 11.51
C THR A 227 0.48 21.08 10.76
N LYS A 228 1.31 21.38 9.76
CA LYS A 228 1.24 22.63 8.99
C LYS A 228 -0.05 22.75 8.19
N GLU A 229 -0.46 21.68 7.54
CA GLU A 229 -1.59 21.66 6.61
C GLU A 229 -2.87 21.08 7.25
N ASP A 230 -2.86 20.88 8.58
CA ASP A 230 -3.97 20.31 9.36
C ASP A 230 -4.51 19.01 8.74
N ILE A 231 -3.61 18.10 8.35
CA ILE A 231 -3.98 16.83 7.72
C ILE A 231 -4.61 15.93 8.79
N PRO A 232 -5.81 15.37 8.58
CA PRO A 232 -6.43 14.47 9.55
C PRO A 232 -5.55 13.23 9.72
N TYR A 233 -5.27 12.86 10.96
CA TYR A 233 -4.50 11.67 11.33
C TYR A 233 -5.19 10.91 12.45
N ASN A 234 -4.78 9.66 12.68
CA ASN A 234 -5.40 8.81 13.69
C ASN A 234 -5.03 9.31 15.10
N PRO A 235 -6.00 9.67 15.97
CA PRO A 235 -5.72 10.24 17.29
C PRO A 235 -4.99 9.26 18.24
N LEU A 236 -4.90 7.97 17.90
CA LEU A 236 -4.07 7.01 18.64
C LEU A 236 -2.58 7.37 18.59
N HIS A 237 -2.12 8.11 17.57
CA HIS A 237 -0.74 8.60 17.53
C HIS A 237 -0.42 9.49 18.75
N ASP A 238 -1.37 10.29 19.22
CA ASP A 238 -1.22 11.14 20.42
C ASP A 238 -1.27 10.33 21.72
N ARG A 239 -1.69 9.06 21.63
CA ARG A 239 -1.80 8.11 22.75
C ARG A 239 -0.68 7.07 22.75
N GLY A 240 0.43 7.37 22.06
CA GLY A 240 1.61 6.51 22.05
C GLY A 240 1.55 5.34 21.06
N TYR A 241 0.71 5.40 20.03
CA TYR A 241 0.68 4.41 18.94
C TYR A 241 1.41 4.92 17.69
N PRO A 242 2.75 4.82 17.59
CA PRO A 242 3.49 5.27 16.41
C PRO A 242 3.20 4.45 15.15
N SER A 243 2.85 3.16 15.30
CA SER A 243 2.46 2.27 14.19
C SER A 243 1.14 1.58 14.49
N ILE A 244 0.12 1.83 13.67
CA ILE A 244 -1.24 1.33 13.87
C ILE A 244 -1.51 0.17 12.91
N GLY A 245 -2.05 -0.93 13.42
CA GLY A 245 -2.48 -2.10 12.66
C GLY A 245 -3.88 -2.54 13.07
N CYS A 246 -4.13 -3.85 13.05
CA CYS A 246 -5.32 -4.43 13.66
C CYS A 246 -5.27 -4.21 15.18
N GLN A 247 -6.42 -3.85 15.76
CA GLN A 247 -6.63 -3.62 17.19
C GLN A 247 -6.04 -4.72 18.08
N PRO A 248 -6.30 -6.02 17.87
CA PRO A 248 -5.79 -7.05 18.78
C PRO A 248 -4.28 -7.29 18.68
N CYS A 249 -3.62 -6.76 17.64
CA CYS A 249 -2.20 -6.98 17.37
C CYS A 249 -1.37 -5.71 17.48
N THR A 250 -1.91 -4.65 18.10
CA THR A 250 -1.25 -3.34 18.21
C THR A 250 -1.39 -2.80 19.63
N ARG A 251 -0.28 -2.41 20.24
CA ARG A 251 -0.24 -1.68 21.53
C ARG A 251 0.48 -0.34 21.39
N ALA A 252 0.28 0.54 22.37
CA ALA A 252 1.12 1.71 22.55
C ALA A 252 2.57 1.29 22.88
N VAL A 253 3.53 2.13 22.51
CA VAL A 253 4.95 1.95 22.85
C VAL A 253 5.34 2.81 24.06
N MET A 254 6.33 2.35 24.80
CA MET A 254 6.95 3.13 25.88
C MET A 254 8.02 4.09 25.32
N ALA A 255 8.37 5.12 26.10
CA ALA A 255 9.42 6.05 25.72
C ALA A 255 10.75 5.30 25.50
N GLY A 256 11.36 5.50 24.33
CA GLY A 256 12.61 4.84 23.93
C GLY A 256 12.45 3.47 23.27
N GLU A 257 11.24 2.90 23.20
CA GLU A 257 10.98 1.73 22.36
C GLU A 257 11.00 2.10 20.87
N ASP A 258 11.35 1.12 20.03
CA ASP A 258 11.24 1.24 18.57
C ASP A 258 9.79 1.53 18.13
N GLU A 259 9.64 2.31 17.05
CA GLU A 259 8.33 2.74 16.55
C GLU A 259 7.40 1.60 16.14
N ARG A 260 7.94 0.43 15.85
CA ARG A 260 7.18 -0.76 15.49
C ARG A 260 7.11 -1.79 16.61
N ALA A 261 7.71 -1.53 17.78
CA ALA A 261 7.70 -2.43 18.94
C ALA A 261 6.28 -2.76 19.44
N GLY A 262 5.30 -1.90 19.15
CA GLY A 262 3.90 -2.13 19.50
C GLY A 262 3.17 -3.14 18.58
N ARG A 263 3.78 -3.57 17.48
CA ARG A 263 3.17 -4.48 16.50
C ARG A 263 3.44 -5.93 16.88
N TRP A 264 2.40 -6.78 16.77
CA TRP A 264 2.46 -8.20 17.12
C TRP A 264 2.98 -8.46 18.55
N SER A 265 2.59 -7.59 19.49
CA SER A 265 2.99 -7.71 20.89
C SER A 265 2.67 -9.11 21.43
N GLY A 266 3.72 -9.84 21.84
CA GLY A 266 3.63 -11.24 22.29
C GLY A 266 4.10 -12.29 21.27
N PHE A 267 4.50 -11.92 20.05
CA PHE A 267 4.98 -12.83 19.00
C PHE A 267 6.32 -12.38 18.41
N GLN A 268 7.11 -13.33 17.86
CA GLN A 268 8.43 -13.04 17.22
C GLN A 268 8.32 -12.38 15.81
N LYS A 269 7.16 -11.81 15.46
CA LYS A 269 6.89 -11.30 14.12
C LYS A 269 7.30 -9.83 14.02
N THR A 270 8.15 -9.50 13.05
CA THR A 270 8.68 -8.13 12.84
C THR A 270 8.02 -7.40 11.66
N GLU A 271 7.52 -8.12 10.66
CA GLU A 271 6.90 -7.56 9.48
C GLU A 271 5.62 -8.28 9.05
N CYS A 272 4.75 -7.55 8.35
CA CYS A 272 3.43 -8.04 7.96
C CYS A 272 3.46 -8.95 6.71
N GLY A 273 4.65 -9.18 6.12
CA GLY A 273 4.81 -9.85 4.82
C GLY A 273 4.30 -9.04 3.62
N LEU A 274 3.80 -7.81 3.83
CA LEU A 274 3.32 -6.91 2.77
C LEU A 274 4.44 -6.28 1.95
N HIS A 275 5.57 -6.00 2.59
CA HIS A 275 6.63 -5.16 2.03
C HIS A 275 7.93 -5.93 1.76
N SER A 276 7.96 -7.22 2.09
CA SER A 276 9.02 -8.14 1.74
C SER A 276 8.97 -8.35 0.23
N SER A 277 9.89 -7.69 -0.49
CA SER A 277 10.04 -7.79 -1.94
C SER A 277 11.14 -8.79 -2.29
#